data_AF-R6KGK0-F1
#
_entry.id   AF-R6KGK0-F1
#
_cell.length_a   1.000
_cell.length_b   1.000
_cell.length_c   1.000
_cell.angle_alpha   90.00
_cell.angle_beta   90.00
_cell.angle_gamma   90.00
#
_symmetry.space_group_name_H-M   'P 1'
#
loop_
_entity.id
_entity.type
_entity.pdbx_description
1 polymer ?
#
loop_
_entity_poly.entity_id
_entity_poly.type
_entity_poly.pdbx_seq_one_letter_code
_entity_poly.pdbx_strand_id
1 'polypeptide(L)'
;MSYGYRQYRDTANRWTQIGVGLISVIAGLILIVCVTAPMYVSSMLKDAGLSAAISHRFMDTVFDSLGDNMEALSRIQTSIEDSKIVDRIAQKYTTAMVDGMLKEKSFDDIEINIDAELDELMDMTYNKIASNINMGNIQETIVRAALSYSKNAANEAINNYASGIYGDISYRLQPLIKVYGIITSVVFKILMLFIYITLLIVIIAFNPVRVVRYTLPCIFVITGGIYIFIANIIGNRCMAAVSNRYLGRTVFIDTQIAYRVMGVMCILAAASYVITLIYGMVVKNRR
;
A
#
# COMPACT_ATOMS: atom_id res chain seq x y z
N MET A 1 36.32 5.03 43.04
CA MET A 1 36.02 4.97 41.59
C MET A 1 36.31 6.35 40.99
N SER A 2 37.33 6.43 40.13
CA SER A 2 37.86 7.69 39.58
C SER A 2 36.83 8.45 38.74
N TYR A 3 36.83 9.78 38.85
CA TYR A 3 35.93 10.72 38.17
C TYR A 3 35.90 10.49 36.65
N GLY A 4 37.06 10.16 36.05
CA GLY A 4 37.17 9.83 34.62
C GLY A 4 36.41 8.56 34.20
N TYR A 5 36.27 7.57 35.08
CA TYR A 5 35.54 6.32 34.79
C TYR A 5 34.02 6.52 34.78
N ARG A 6 33.49 7.45 35.60
CA ARG A 6 32.07 7.86 35.55
C ARG A 6 31.78 8.66 34.29
N GLN A 7 32.66 9.61 33.95
CA GLN A 7 32.48 10.46 32.76
C GLN A 7 32.55 9.65 31.45
N TYR A 8 33.44 8.65 31.37
CA TYR A 8 33.52 7.71 30.24
C TYR A 8 32.28 6.80 30.13
N ARG A 9 31.79 6.28 31.26
CA ARG A 9 30.56 5.47 31.31
C ARG A 9 29.33 6.27 30.86
N ASP A 10 29.22 7.52 31.28
CA ASP A 10 28.09 8.40 30.94
C ASP A 10 28.12 8.84 29.47
N THR A 11 29.31 9.04 28.89
CA THR A 11 29.46 9.30 27.44
C THR A 11 29.18 8.05 26.62
N ALA A 12 29.73 6.89 26.99
CA ALA A 12 29.46 5.62 26.31
C ALA A 12 27.96 5.27 26.30
N ASN A 13 27.25 5.49 27.42
CA ASN A 13 25.80 5.28 27.51
C ASN A 13 24.97 6.22 26.62
N ARG A 14 25.46 7.45 26.35
CA ARG A 14 24.78 8.38 25.42
C ARG A 14 24.96 7.97 23.97
N TRP A 15 26.16 7.52 23.59
CA TRP A 15 26.44 7.03 22.24
C TRP A 15 25.65 5.76 21.91
N THR A 16 25.50 4.85 22.86
CA THR A 16 24.67 3.65 22.67
C THR A 16 23.19 4.01 22.54
N GLN A 17 22.68 4.98 23.30
CA GLN A 17 21.30 5.48 23.15
C GLN A 17 21.03 6.08 21.77
N ILE A 18 21.93 6.94 21.29
CA ILE A 18 21.81 7.54 19.95
C ILE A 18 21.88 6.46 18.88
N GLY A 19 22.83 5.52 18.99
CA GLY A 19 23.00 4.41 18.05
C GLY A 19 21.76 3.53 17.96
N VAL A 20 21.20 3.10 19.10
CA VAL A 20 19.98 2.27 19.12
C VAL A 20 18.77 3.04 18.58
N GLY A 21 18.67 4.34 18.88
CA GLY A 21 17.62 5.20 18.33
C GLY A 21 17.67 5.32 16.79
N LEU A 22 18.86 5.53 16.22
CA LEU A 22 19.06 5.58 14.77
C LEU A 22 18.75 4.24 14.09
N ILE A 23 19.24 3.13 14.66
CA ILE A 23 18.94 1.78 14.15
C ILE A 23 17.44 1.51 14.20
N SER A 24 16.74 1.99 15.25
CA SER A 24 15.29 1.86 15.37
C SER A 24 14.57 2.63 14.27
N VAL A 25 14.98 3.85 13.94
CA VAL A 25 14.43 4.61 12.81
C VAL A 25 14.62 3.84 11.49
N ILE A 26 15.83 3.32 11.24
CA ILE A 26 16.12 2.56 10.01
C ILE A 26 15.27 1.29 9.95
N ALA A 27 15.21 0.51 11.03
CA ALA A 27 14.40 -0.71 11.10
C ALA A 27 12.91 -0.40 10.91
N GLY A 28 12.42 0.71 11.50
CA GLY A 28 11.07 1.20 11.32
C GLY A 28 10.78 1.57 9.86
N LEU A 29 11.69 2.28 9.19
CA LEU A 29 11.56 2.60 7.76
C LEU A 29 11.49 1.35 6.90
N ILE A 30 12.38 0.38 7.13
CA ILE A 30 12.39 -0.89 6.39
C ILE A 30 11.05 -1.62 6.61
N LEU A 31 10.58 -1.71 7.85
CA LEU A 31 9.31 -2.38 8.17
C LEU A 31 8.13 -1.70 7.47
N ILE A 32 8.07 -0.36 7.48
CA ILE A 32 7.03 0.38 6.75
C ILE A 32 7.07 0.01 5.27
N VAL A 33 8.25 0.07 4.63
CA VAL A 33 8.41 -0.27 3.20
C VAL A 33 7.96 -1.70 2.93
N CYS A 34 8.26 -2.67 3.81
CA CYS A 34 7.79 -4.05 3.65
C CYS A 34 6.26 -4.15 3.58
N VAL A 35 5.56 -3.34 4.40
CA VAL A 35 4.10 -3.33 4.47
C VAL A 35 3.47 -2.55 3.31
N THR A 36 4.08 -1.44 2.89
CA THR A 36 3.47 -0.53 1.91
C THR A 36 3.87 -0.80 0.47
N ALA A 37 4.99 -1.46 0.20
CA ALA A 37 5.44 -1.77 -1.16
C ALA A 37 4.36 -2.50 -2.00
N PRO A 38 3.65 -3.52 -1.49
CA PRO A 38 2.55 -4.14 -2.25
C PRO A 38 1.42 -3.18 -2.58
N MET A 39 1.09 -2.27 -1.67
CA MET A 39 0.02 -1.29 -1.88
C MET A 39 0.38 -0.33 -3.01
N TYR A 40 1.64 0.12 -3.05
CA TYR A 40 2.13 0.96 -4.12
C TYR A 40 2.13 0.25 -5.47
N VAL A 41 2.63 -0.98 -5.54
CA VAL A 41 2.63 -1.73 -6.82
C VAL A 41 1.21 -1.98 -7.32
N SER A 42 0.26 -2.32 -6.43
CA SER A 42 -1.14 -2.50 -6.83
C SER A 42 -1.81 -1.20 -7.29
N SER A 43 -1.57 -0.09 -6.58
CA SER A 43 -2.09 1.23 -6.99
C SER A 43 -1.49 1.65 -8.33
N MET A 44 -0.21 1.38 -8.55
CA MET A 44 0.43 1.64 -9.83
C MET A 44 -0.17 0.80 -10.95
N LEU A 45 -0.44 -0.50 -10.74
CA LEU A 45 -1.08 -1.34 -11.75
C LEU A 45 -2.48 -0.82 -12.09
N LYS A 46 -3.23 -0.40 -11.06
CA LYS A 46 -4.54 0.26 -11.21
C LYS A 46 -4.45 1.52 -12.07
N ASP A 47 -3.58 2.46 -11.70
CA ASP A 47 -3.44 3.78 -12.34
C ASP A 47 -2.78 3.70 -13.72
N ALA A 48 -1.98 2.65 -13.94
CA ALA A 48 -1.51 2.23 -15.23
C ALA A 48 -2.67 1.67 -16.10
N GLY A 49 -3.93 1.93 -15.80
CA GLY A 49 -5.00 1.66 -16.77
C GLY A 49 -5.57 0.25 -16.72
N LEU A 50 -5.26 -0.53 -15.67
CA LEU A 50 -6.16 -1.60 -15.26
C LEU A 50 -7.54 -1.01 -14.89
N SER A 51 -7.55 0.13 -14.18
CA SER A 51 -8.78 0.89 -13.89
C SER A 51 -9.51 1.33 -15.17
N ALA A 52 -8.76 1.90 -16.13
CA ALA A 52 -9.31 2.35 -17.41
C ALA A 52 -9.84 1.18 -18.27
N ALA A 53 -9.14 0.04 -18.29
CA ALA A 53 -9.58 -1.15 -19.03
C ALA A 53 -10.91 -1.71 -18.51
N ILE A 54 -11.09 -1.70 -17.18
CA ILE A 54 -12.35 -2.07 -16.53
C ILE A 54 -13.43 -1.04 -16.85
N SER A 55 -13.14 0.23 -16.51
CA SER A 55 -14.06 1.36 -16.64
C SER A 55 -14.62 1.48 -18.04
N HIS A 56 -13.77 1.42 -19.07
CA HIS A 56 -14.20 1.49 -20.46
C HIS A 56 -15.26 0.44 -20.82
N ARG A 57 -15.09 -0.82 -20.39
CA ARG A 57 -16.03 -1.90 -20.71
C ARG A 57 -17.36 -1.76 -20.01
N PHE A 58 -17.34 -1.37 -18.74
CA PHE A 58 -18.59 -1.12 -18.01
C PHE A 58 -19.28 0.15 -18.52
N MET A 59 -18.52 1.17 -18.90
CA MET A 59 -19.06 2.43 -19.40
C MET A 59 -19.77 2.29 -20.75
N ASP A 60 -19.41 1.32 -21.60
CA ASP A 60 -20.16 1.01 -22.82
C ASP A 60 -21.65 0.71 -22.48
N THR A 61 -21.90 -0.16 -21.49
CA THR A 61 -23.26 -0.47 -21.03
C THR A 61 -23.93 0.69 -20.29
N VAL A 62 -23.17 1.43 -19.49
CA VAL A 62 -23.70 2.60 -18.75
C VAL A 62 -24.15 3.68 -19.74
N PHE A 63 -23.38 3.93 -20.79
CA PHE A 63 -23.71 4.87 -21.86
C PHE A 63 -24.98 4.45 -22.60
N ASP A 64 -25.07 3.17 -23.00
CA ASP A 64 -26.26 2.62 -23.65
C ASP A 64 -27.52 2.73 -22.76
N SER A 65 -27.34 2.67 -21.43
CA SER A 65 -28.44 2.73 -20.47
C SER A 65 -28.89 4.15 -20.11
N LEU A 66 -27.96 5.11 -20.05
CA LEU A 66 -28.22 6.47 -19.54
C LEU A 66 -28.26 7.54 -20.62
N GLY A 67 -27.81 7.24 -21.85
CA GLY A 67 -27.74 8.21 -22.94
C GLY A 67 -26.91 9.45 -22.55
N ASP A 68 -27.46 10.64 -22.79
CA ASP A 68 -26.75 11.92 -22.64
C ASP A 68 -26.65 12.45 -21.20
N ASN A 69 -26.93 11.64 -20.16
CA ASN A 69 -26.81 12.08 -18.77
C ASN A 69 -25.34 12.14 -18.31
N MET A 70 -24.59 13.13 -18.84
CA MET A 70 -23.14 13.28 -18.62
C MET A 70 -22.74 13.35 -17.14
N GLU A 71 -23.59 13.94 -16.29
CA GLU A 71 -23.33 14.01 -14.84
C GLU A 71 -23.40 12.62 -14.20
N ALA A 72 -24.41 11.81 -14.54
CA ALA A 72 -24.51 10.43 -14.07
C ALA A 72 -23.40 9.54 -14.65
N LEU A 73 -23.09 9.70 -15.94
CA LEU A 73 -22.00 8.98 -16.61
C LEU A 73 -20.66 9.22 -15.89
N SER A 74 -20.30 10.49 -15.68
CA SER A 74 -19.05 10.86 -15.01
C SER A 74 -18.98 10.35 -13.57
N ARG A 75 -20.10 10.43 -12.83
CA ARG A 75 -20.19 9.89 -11.46
C ARG A 75 -20.03 8.38 -11.41
N ILE A 76 -20.64 7.65 -12.34
CA ILE A 76 -20.53 6.19 -12.41
C ILE A 76 -19.11 5.78 -12.79
N GLN A 77 -18.54 6.41 -13.81
CA GLN A 77 -17.15 6.19 -14.21
C GLN A 77 -16.19 6.37 -13.03
N THR A 78 -16.26 7.52 -12.35
CA THR A 78 -15.45 7.80 -11.15
C THR A 78 -15.67 6.74 -10.08
N SER A 79 -16.91 6.29 -9.90
CA SER A 79 -17.22 5.28 -8.89
C SER A 79 -16.68 3.89 -9.21
N ILE A 80 -16.56 3.55 -10.49
CA ILE A 80 -15.94 2.30 -10.95
C ILE A 80 -14.43 2.42 -10.75
N GLU A 81 -13.82 3.48 -11.28
CA GLU A 81 -12.37 3.70 -11.28
C GLU A 81 -11.81 3.83 -9.85
N ASP A 82 -12.48 4.56 -8.97
CA ASP A 82 -12.07 4.76 -7.57
C ASP A 82 -12.63 3.68 -6.63
N SER A 83 -13.26 2.62 -7.15
CA SER A 83 -13.81 1.57 -6.31
C SER A 83 -12.72 0.77 -5.59
N LYS A 84 -13.01 0.40 -4.33
CA LYS A 84 -12.21 -0.61 -3.61
C LYS A 84 -12.25 -1.99 -4.28
N ILE A 85 -13.19 -2.21 -5.20
CA ILE A 85 -13.30 -3.46 -5.95
C ILE A 85 -12.18 -3.52 -6.97
N VAL A 86 -11.98 -2.45 -7.75
CA VAL A 86 -10.85 -2.32 -8.67
C VAL A 86 -9.50 -2.38 -7.92
N ASP A 87 -9.41 -1.82 -6.72
CA ASP A 87 -8.21 -1.97 -5.87
C ASP A 87 -7.92 -3.44 -5.56
N ARG A 88 -8.95 -4.25 -5.22
CA ARG A 88 -8.79 -5.69 -4.95
C ARG A 88 -8.41 -6.47 -6.20
N ILE A 89 -8.98 -6.14 -7.36
CA ILE A 89 -8.59 -6.73 -8.65
C ILE A 89 -7.11 -6.46 -8.90
N ALA A 90 -6.66 -5.21 -8.77
CA ALA A 90 -5.26 -4.82 -8.94
C ALA A 90 -4.33 -5.58 -7.97
N GLN A 91 -4.75 -5.77 -6.72
CA GLN A 91 -4.00 -6.55 -5.73
C GLN A 91 -3.90 -8.03 -6.09
N LYS A 92 -4.98 -8.66 -6.56
CA LYS A 92 -4.98 -10.06 -7.00
C LYS A 92 -4.03 -10.26 -8.18
N TYR A 93 -4.12 -9.40 -9.20
CA TYR A 93 -3.18 -9.43 -10.33
C TYR A 93 -1.74 -9.22 -9.88
N THR A 94 -1.47 -8.18 -9.09
CA THR A 94 -0.11 -7.89 -8.60
C THR A 94 0.47 -9.09 -7.84
N THR A 95 -0.32 -9.70 -6.95
CA THR A 95 0.12 -10.83 -6.13
C THR A 95 0.41 -12.05 -6.99
N ALA A 96 -0.49 -12.40 -7.90
CA ALA A 96 -0.35 -13.56 -8.77
C ALA A 96 0.80 -13.40 -9.77
N MET A 97 0.95 -12.20 -10.37
CA MET A 97 2.06 -11.89 -11.27
C MET A 97 3.41 -12.00 -10.56
N VAL A 98 3.55 -11.41 -9.37
CA VAL A 98 4.80 -11.50 -8.61
C VAL A 98 5.10 -12.95 -8.22
N ASP A 99 4.11 -13.70 -7.71
CA ASP A 99 4.31 -15.10 -7.34
C ASP A 99 4.70 -15.96 -8.55
N GLY A 100 4.05 -15.76 -9.69
CA GLY A 100 4.40 -16.42 -10.94
C GLY A 100 5.81 -16.11 -11.39
N MET A 101 6.23 -14.84 -11.34
CA MET A 101 7.60 -14.42 -11.69
C MET A 101 8.65 -15.02 -10.75
N LEU A 102 8.37 -15.09 -9.45
CA LEU A 102 9.26 -15.70 -8.46
C LEU A 102 9.41 -17.21 -8.66
N LYS A 103 8.36 -17.86 -9.17
CA LYS A 103 8.33 -19.29 -9.54
C LYS A 103 8.76 -19.57 -10.98
N GLU A 104 9.20 -18.54 -11.71
CA GLU A 104 9.65 -18.63 -13.09
C GLU A 104 8.59 -19.24 -14.03
N LYS A 105 7.31 -18.97 -13.76
CA LYS A 105 6.18 -19.39 -14.58
C LYS A 105 5.97 -18.46 -15.78
N SER A 106 5.36 -18.95 -16.84
CA SER A 106 4.80 -18.07 -17.87
C SER A 106 3.51 -17.43 -17.33
N PHE A 107 3.07 -16.32 -17.93
CA PHE A 107 1.81 -15.67 -17.53
C PHE A 107 0.61 -16.60 -17.71
N ASP A 108 0.60 -17.40 -18.78
CA ASP A 108 -0.48 -18.34 -19.11
C ASP A 108 -0.63 -19.45 -18.06
N ASP A 109 0.42 -19.74 -17.27
CA ASP A 109 0.41 -20.72 -16.18
C ASP A 109 -0.03 -20.12 -14.82
N ILE A 110 -0.40 -18.84 -14.78
CA ILE A 110 -0.83 -18.12 -13.58
C ILE A 110 -2.35 -18.05 -13.54
N GLU A 111 -2.93 -18.67 -12.52
CA GLU A 111 -4.36 -18.58 -12.28
C GLU A 111 -4.70 -17.29 -11.51
N ILE A 112 -5.53 -16.44 -12.11
CA ILE A 112 -5.98 -15.18 -11.51
C ILE A 112 -7.52 -15.18 -11.48
N ASN A 113 -8.10 -15.54 -10.34
CA ASN A 113 -9.55 -15.53 -10.16
C ASN A 113 -10.03 -14.18 -9.61
N ILE A 114 -10.76 -13.42 -10.43
CA ILE A 114 -11.40 -12.14 -10.07
C ILE A 114 -12.92 -12.16 -10.27
N ASP A 115 -13.53 -13.33 -10.44
CA ASP A 115 -14.95 -13.45 -10.80
C ASP A 115 -15.85 -12.79 -9.77
N ALA A 116 -15.58 -13.02 -8.48
CA ALA A 116 -16.33 -12.45 -7.38
C ALA A 116 -16.21 -10.92 -7.31
N GLU A 117 -15.02 -10.36 -7.54
CA GLU A 117 -14.83 -8.92 -7.60
C GLU A 117 -15.55 -8.31 -8.81
N LEU A 118 -15.49 -8.96 -9.96
CA LEU A 118 -16.19 -8.49 -11.15
C LEU A 118 -17.72 -8.58 -11.01
N ASP A 119 -18.25 -9.60 -10.32
CA ASP A 119 -19.67 -9.69 -9.98
C ASP A 119 -20.09 -8.55 -9.03
N GLU A 120 -19.30 -8.27 -8.00
CA GLU A 120 -19.57 -7.15 -7.10
C GLU A 120 -19.51 -5.80 -7.83
N LEU A 121 -18.60 -5.65 -8.80
CA LEU A 121 -18.49 -4.44 -9.62
C LEU A 121 -19.69 -4.29 -10.56
N MET A 122 -20.14 -5.41 -11.14
CA MET A 122 -21.34 -5.48 -11.98
C MET A 122 -22.57 -5.03 -11.20
N ASP A 123 -22.78 -5.56 -9.99
CA ASP A 123 -23.91 -5.18 -9.14
C ASP A 123 -23.83 -3.73 -8.68
N MET A 124 -22.64 -3.24 -8.32
CA MET A 124 -22.43 -1.82 -8.01
C MET A 124 -22.82 -0.93 -9.19
N THR A 125 -22.36 -1.28 -10.39
CA THR A 125 -22.63 -0.51 -11.62
C THR A 125 -24.12 -0.52 -11.91
N TYR A 126 -24.75 -1.69 -11.86
CA TYR A 126 -26.20 -1.84 -12.01
C TYR A 126 -26.98 -0.92 -11.06
N ASN A 127 -26.68 -0.98 -9.76
CA ASN A 127 -27.37 -0.19 -8.75
C ASN A 127 -27.25 1.32 -9.01
N LYS A 128 -26.11 1.77 -9.54
CA LYS A 128 -25.93 3.17 -9.91
C LYS A 128 -26.72 3.54 -11.17
N ILE A 129 -26.78 2.69 -12.18
CA ILE A 129 -27.64 2.93 -13.35
C ILE A 129 -29.11 3.00 -12.89
N ALA A 130 -29.57 2.02 -12.12
CA ALA A 130 -30.94 1.95 -11.60
C ALA A 130 -31.32 3.15 -10.72
N SER A 131 -30.36 3.76 -10.01
CA SER A 131 -30.61 5.00 -9.25
C SER A 131 -30.83 6.25 -10.12
N ASN A 132 -30.49 6.20 -11.41
CA ASN A 132 -30.59 7.32 -12.35
C ASN A 132 -31.73 7.17 -13.37
N ILE A 133 -32.33 5.99 -13.50
CA ILE A 133 -33.45 5.74 -14.42
C ILE A 133 -34.52 4.86 -13.78
N ASN A 134 -35.78 5.14 -14.08
CA ASN A 134 -36.90 4.32 -13.62
C ASN A 134 -37.05 3.08 -14.52
N MET A 135 -36.35 2.00 -14.17
CA MET A 135 -36.35 0.76 -14.97
C MET A 135 -37.59 -0.11 -14.72
N GLY A 136 -38.17 -0.63 -15.80
CA GLY A 136 -39.11 -1.77 -15.72
C GLY A 136 -38.39 -3.12 -15.71
N ASN A 137 -39.08 -4.20 -15.31
CA ASN A 137 -38.49 -5.55 -15.15
C ASN A 137 -37.75 -6.08 -16.40
N ILE A 138 -38.22 -5.74 -17.60
CA ILE A 138 -37.57 -6.14 -18.86
C ILE A 138 -36.24 -5.39 -19.05
N GLN A 139 -36.22 -4.08 -18.76
CA GLN A 139 -35.01 -3.27 -18.84
C GLN A 139 -33.97 -3.71 -17.82
N GLU A 140 -34.39 -4.06 -16.59
CA GLU A 140 -33.48 -4.64 -15.60
C GLU A 140 -32.77 -5.89 -16.14
N THR A 141 -33.53 -6.81 -16.75
CA THR A 141 -32.97 -8.05 -17.30
C THR A 141 -31.97 -7.77 -18.43
N ILE A 142 -32.29 -6.81 -19.31
CA ILE A 142 -31.42 -6.41 -20.43
C ILE A 142 -30.12 -5.78 -19.90
N VAL A 143 -30.22 -4.85 -18.94
CA VAL A 143 -29.04 -4.16 -18.38
C VAL A 143 -28.14 -5.15 -17.64
N ARG A 144 -28.70 -6.08 -16.85
CA ARG A 144 -27.91 -7.12 -16.18
C ARG A 144 -27.21 -8.04 -17.17
N ALA A 145 -27.86 -8.43 -18.26
CA ALA A 145 -27.24 -9.23 -19.32
C ALA A 145 -26.10 -8.48 -20.01
N ALA A 146 -26.30 -7.19 -20.33
CA ALA A 146 -25.27 -6.34 -20.93
C ALA A 146 -24.07 -6.13 -19.97
N LEU A 147 -24.33 -5.90 -18.68
CA LEU A 147 -23.27 -5.79 -17.68
C LEU A 147 -22.50 -7.10 -17.48
N SER A 148 -23.15 -8.26 -17.62
CA SER A 148 -22.48 -9.57 -17.61
C SER A 148 -21.57 -9.76 -18.84
N TYR A 149 -21.98 -9.27 -20.01
CA TYR A 149 -21.10 -9.22 -21.18
C TYR A 149 -19.89 -8.30 -20.92
N SER A 150 -20.14 -7.10 -20.38
CA SER A 150 -19.09 -6.14 -20.00
C SER A 150 -18.14 -6.68 -18.94
N LYS A 151 -18.64 -7.49 -18.00
CA LYS A 151 -17.84 -8.23 -17.02
C LYS A 151 -16.82 -9.14 -17.71
N ASN A 152 -17.26 -9.96 -18.66
CA ASN A 152 -16.40 -10.89 -19.39
C ASN A 152 -15.39 -10.14 -20.27
N ALA A 153 -15.84 -9.10 -20.98
CA ALA A 153 -14.98 -8.26 -21.80
C ALA A 153 -13.94 -7.49 -20.96
N ALA A 154 -14.31 -7.04 -19.75
CA ALA A 154 -13.38 -6.45 -18.79
C ALA A 154 -12.34 -7.47 -18.34
N ASN A 155 -12.76 -8.70 -17.99
CA ASN A 155 -11.83 -9.76 -17.60
C ASN A 155 -10.76 -10.01 -18.68
N GLU A 156 -11.17 -10.16 -19.93
CA GLU A 156 -10.27 -10.37 -21.06
C GLU A 156 -9.34 -9.17 -21.27
N ALA A 157 -9.88 -7.94 -21.25
CA ALA A 157 -9.10 -6.72 -21.43
C ALA A 157 -8.02 -6.56 -20.34
N ILE A 158 -8.38 -6.84 -19.08
CA ILE A 158 -7.43 -6.79 -17.96
C ILE A 158 -6.37 -7.88 -18.10
N ASN A 159 -6.77 -9.10 -18.48
CA ASN A 159 -5.83 -10.21 -18.62
C ASN A 159 -4.80 -9.93 -19.72
N ASN A 160 -5.25 -9.42 -20.88
CA ASN A 160 -4.37 -9.00 -21.97
C ASN A 160 -3.43 -7.87 -21.54
N TYR A 161 -3.97 -6.89 -20.81
CA TYR A 161 -3.18 -5.78 -20.27
C TYR A 161 -2.11 -6.26 -19.28
N ALA A 162 -2.49 -7.14 -18.34
CA ALA A 162 -1.58 -7.70 -17.34
C ALA A 162 -0.51 -8.60 -17.97
N SER A 163 -0.87 -9.40 -18.98
CA SER A 163 0.07 -10.24 -19.73
C SER A 163 1.17 -9.43 -20.41
N GLY A 164 0.80 -8.31 -21.06
CA GLY A 164 1.77 -7.40 -21.68
C GLY A 164 2.80 -6.86 -20.68
N ILE A 165 2.33 -6.38 -19.54
CA ILE A 165 3.22 -5.91 -18.46
C ILE A 165 4.08 -7.04 -17.91
N TYR A 166 3.49 -8.23 -17.73
CA TYR A 166 4.18 -9.39 -17.19
C TYR A 166 5.41 -9.72 -18.03
N GLY A 167 5.26 -9.80 -19.35
CA GLY A 167 6.36 -10.09 -20.28
C GLY A 167 7.50 -9.08 -20.17
N ASP A 168 7.18 -7.79 -20.17
CA ASP A 168 8.17 -6.72 -20.09
C ASP A 168 8.94 -6.69 -18.77
N ILE A 169 8.24 -6.92 -17.64
CA ILE A 169 8.86 -6.91 -16.31
C ILE A 169 9.65 -8.21 -16.07
N SER A 170 9.09 -9.37 -16.40
CA SER A 170 9.69 -10.68 -16.12
C SER A 170 11.08 -10.80 -16.76
N TYR A 171 11.23 -10.33 -18.00
CA TYR A 171 12.51 -10.38 -18.72
C TYR A 171 13.54 -9.35 -18.21
N ARG A 172 13.12 -8.12 -17.91
CA ARG A 172 14.05 -6.99 -17.68
C ARG A 172 14.34 -6.70 -16.21
N LEU A 173 13.43 -7.07 -15.31
CA LEU A 173 13.44 -6.67 -13.90
C LEU A 173 13.46 -7.87 -12.95
N GLN A 174 13.80 -9.07 -13.43
CA GLN A 174 13.84 -10.30 -12.63
C GLN A 174 14.63 -10.16 -11.30
N PRO A 175 15.82 -9.52 -11.26
CA PRO A 175 16.54 -9.33 -9.99
C PRO A 175 15.77 -8.45 -9.00
N LEU A 176 15.09 -7.40 -9.50
CA LEU A 176 14.29 -6.52 -8.66
C LEU A 176 13.04 -7.22 -8.13
N ILE A 177 12.42 -8.08 -8.95
CA ILE A 177 11.28 -8.91 -8.51
C ILE A 177 11.71 -9.84 -7.37
N LYS A 178 12.89 -10.47 -7.46
CA LYS A 178 13.41 -11.33 -6.38
C LYS A 178 13.60 -10.54 -5.08
N VAL A 179 14.17 -9.34 -5.14
CA VAL A 179 14.33 -8.45 -3.98
C VAL A 179 12.97 -8.02 -3.43
N TYR A 180 12.04 -7.63 -4.30
CA TYR A 180 10.68 -7.27 -3.92
C TYR A 180 9.99 -8.44 -3.20
N GLY A 181 10.04 -9.65 -3.77
CA GLY A 181 9.48 -10.86 -3.19
C GLY A 181 10.00 -11.15 -1.78
N ILE A 182 11.31 -10.99 -1.55
CA ILE A 182 11.92 -11.12 -0.23
C ILE A 182 11.37 -10.07 0.73
N ILE A 183 11.38 -8.79 0.37
CA ILE A 183 10.97 -7.68 1.23
C ILE A 183 9.46 -7.75 1.55
N THR A 184 8.63 -8.21 0.61
CA THR A 184 7.18 -8.31 0.81
C THR A 184 6.72 -9.62 1.43
N SER A 185 7.62 -10.59 1.60
CA SER A 185 7.34 -11.89 2.21
C SER A 185 6.82 -11.74 3.63
N VAL A 186 5.84 -12.59 3.99
CA VAL A 186 5.29 -12.67 5.36
C VAL A 186 6.40 -12.99 6.37
N VAL A 187 7.30 -13.91 6.02
CA VAL A 187 8.40 -14.32 6.92
C VAL A 187 9.33 -13.14 7.19
N PHE A 188 9.70 -12.39 6.14
CA PHE A 188 10.58 -11.22 6.28
C PHE A 188 9.91 -10.10 7.10
N LYS A 189 8.62 -9.84 6.85
CA LYS A 189 7.83 -8.87 7.63
C LYS A 189 7.79 -9.23 9.11
N ILE A 190 7.55 -10.49 9.45
CA ILE A 190 7.52 -10.98 10.83
C ILE A 190 8.90 -10.83 11.48
N LEU A 191 9.96 -11.22 10.78
CA LEU A 191 11.33 -11.10 11.28
C LEU A 191 11.70 -9.62 11.54
N MET A 192 11.39 -8.73 10.60
CA MET A 192 11.62 -7.29 10.76
C MET A 192 10.78 -6.69 11.89
N LEU A 193 9.54 -7.15 12.06
CA LEU A 193 8.68 -6.74 13.16
C LEU A 193 9.29 -7.13 14.52
N PHE A 194 9.80 -8.37 14.65
CA PHE A 194 10.48 -8.81 15.86
C PHE A 194 11.72 -7.98 16.16
N ILE A 195 12.58 -7.76 15.15
CA ILE A 195 13.76 -6.90 15.30
C ILE A 195 13.36 -5.51 15.80
N TYR A 196 12.34 -4.91 15.17
CA TYR A 196 11.87 -3.58 15.53
C TYR A 196 11.34 -3.54 16.98
N ILE A 197 10.51 -4.51 17.38
CA ILE A 197 9.98 -4.59 18.74
C ILE A 197 11.12 -4.79 19.76
N THR A 198 12.09 -5.66 19.48
CA THR A 198 13.24 -5.88 20.36
C THR A 198 14.03 -4.58 20.55
N LEU A 199 14.26 -3.80 19.49
CA LEU A 199 14.92 -2.50 19.58
C LEU A 199 14.14 -1.52 20.48
N LEU A 200 12.81 -1.45 20.33
CA LEU A 200 11.97 -0.62 21.19
C LEU A 200 12.01 -1.07 22.66
N ILE A 201 12.02 -2.37 22.93
CA ILE A 201 12.14 -2.92 24.29
C ILE A 201 13.51 -2.55 24.89
N VAL A 202 14.59 -2.67 24.12
CA VAL A 202 15.94 -2.26 24.57
C VAL A 202 15.94 -0.78 24.94
N ILE A 203 15.29 0.09 24.16
CA ILE A 203 15.14 1.51 24.50
C ILE A 203 14.39 1.68 25.82
N ILE A 204 13.30 0.96 26.05
CA ILE A 204 12.49 1.08 27.26
C ILE A 204 13.22 0.55 28.50
N ALA A 205 13.86 -0.61 28.39
CA ALA A 205 14.43 -1.35 29.52
C ALA A 205 15.74 -0.73 30.04
N PHE A 206 16.59 -0.23 29.15
CA PHE A 206 17.92 0.25 29.52
C PHE A 206 18.00 1.76 29.77
N ASN A 207 16.90 2.50 29.60
CA ASN A 207 16.89 3.96 29.75
C ASN A 207 15.93 4.43 30.83
N PRO A 208 16.25 5.53 31.54
CA PRO A 208 15.35 6.09 32.52
C PRO A 208 14.06 6.58 31.84
N VAL A 209 12.92 6.40 32.52
CA VAL A 209 11.58 6.75 32.02
C VAL A 209 11.50 8.18 31.48
N ARG A 210 12.22 9.12 32.09
CA ARG A 210 12.27 10.53 31.64
C ARG A 210 12.86 10.66 30.23
N VAL A 211 13.86 9.86 29.87
CA VAL A 211 14.50 9.89 28.54
C VAL A 211 13.60 9.18 27.53
N VAL A 212 13.15 7.96 27.87
CA VAL A 212 12.25 7.14 27.02
C VAL A 212 11.00 7.92 26.60
N ARG A 213 10.44 8.72 27.52
CA ARG A 213 9.26 9.57 27.27
C ARG A 213 9.41 10.48 26.06
N TYR A 214 10.60 10.99 25.78
CA TYR A 214 10.83 11.87 24.64
C TYR A 214 11.44 11.11 23.46
N THR A 215 12.32 10.14 23.73
CA THR A 215 13.02 9.40 22.67
C THR A 215 12.06 8.56 21.81
N LEU A 216 11.08 7.85 22.40
CA LEU A 216 10.16 7.02 21.63
C LEU A 216 9.25 7.84 20.69
N PRO A 217 8.57 8.91 21.14
CA PRO A 217 7.83 9.78 20.23
C PRO A 217 8.69 10.37 19.12
N CYS A 218 9.92 10.80 19.43
CA CYS A 218 10.84 11.32 18.43
C CYS A 218 11.18 10.28 17.35
N ILE A 219 11.41 9.02 17.74
CA ILE A 219 11.66 7.94 16.77
C ILE A 219 10.48 7.78 15.81
N PHE A 220 9.25 7.72 16.31
CA PHE A 220 8.05 7.58 15.46
C PHE A 220 7.87 8.78 14.52
N VAL A 221 7.98 10.01 15.02
CA VAL A 221 7.84 11.23 14.22
C VAL A 221 8.93 11.32 13.15
N ILE A 222 10.19 11.04 13.50
CA ILE A 222 11.31 11.06 12.54
C ILE A 222 11.11 9.97 11.48
N THR A 223 10.73 8.76 11.88
CA THR A 223 10.47 7.65 10.95
C THR A 223 9.35 8.01 9.96
N GLY A 224 8.21 8.52 10.45
CA GLY A 224 7.10 8.96 9.60
C GLY A 224 7.49 10.13 8.68
N GLY A 225 8.26 11.10 9.19
CA GLY A 225 8.75 12.25 8.43
C GLY A 225 9.68 11.87 7.29
N ILE A 226 10.68 11.03 7.58
CA ILE A 226 11.59 10.52 6.57
C ILE A 226 10.83 9.69 5.53
N TYR A 227 9.88 8.86 5.97
CA TYR A 227 9.10 8.03 5.06
C TYR A 227 8.27 8.85 4.06
N ILE A 228 7.55 9.89 4.53
CA ILE A 228 6.81 10.80 3.64
C ILE A 228 7.75 11.46 2.64
N PHE A 229 8.90 11.95 3.11
CA PHE A 229 9.88 12.60 2.24
C PHE A 229 10.36 11.65 1.14
N ILE A 230 10.71 10.41 1.52
CA ILE A 230 11.14 9.37 0.57
C ILE A 230 10.02 9.06 -0.41
N ALA A 231 8.81 8.75 0.05
CA ALA A 231 7.70 8.35 -0.82
C ALA A 231 7.29 9.48 -1.80
N ASN A 232 7.10 10.70 -1.29
CA ASN A 232 6.53 11.78 -2.08
C ASN A 232 7.53 12.45 -3.02
N ILE A 233 8.81 12.55 -2.64
CA ILE A 233 9.81 13.25 -3.45
C ILE A 233 10.66 12.27 -4.24
N ILE A 234 11.31 11.32 -3.55
CA ILE A 234 12.25 10.39 -4.19
C ILE A 234 11.48 9.33 -4.97
N GLY A 235 10.50 8.70 -4.32
CA GLY A 235 9.65 7.65 -4.88
C GLY A 235 8.97 8.12 -6.16
N ASN A 236 8.23 9.23 -6.12
CA ASN A 236 7.56 9.77 -7.32
C ASN A 236 8.52 10.07 -8.48
N ARG A 237 9.71 10.62 -8.23
CA ARG A 237 10.69 10.88 -9.29
C ARG A 237 11.25 9.59 -9.89
N CYS A 238 11.62 8.63 -9.03
CA CYS A 238 12.10 7.34 -9.48
C CYS A 238 11.02 6.58 -10.26
N MET A 239 9.79 6.57 -9.77
CA MET A 239 8.69 5.85 -10.43
C MET A 239 8.31 6.48 -11.76
N ALA A 240 8.22 7.81 -11.86
CA ALA A 240 8.00 8.47 -13.13
C ALA A 240 9.08 8.11 -14.17
N ALA A 241 10.35 8.06 -13.77
CA ALA A 241 11.45 7.67 -14.65
C ALA A 241 11.38 6.20 -15.06
N VAL A 242 11.13 5.30 -14.12
CA VAL A 242 11.04 3.85 -14.36
C VAL A 242 9.82 3.52 -15.22
N SER A 243 8.64 4.05 -14.89
CA SER A 243 7.42 3.79 -15.64
C SER A 243 7.51 4.34 -17.07
N ASN A 244 8.09 5.52 -17.28
CA ASN A 244 8.28 6.06 -18.63
C ASN A 244 9.17 5.15 -19.47
N ARG A 245 10.23 4.61 -18.86
CA ARG A 245 11.20 3.75 -19.55
C ARG A 245 10.66 2.37 -19.88
N TYR A 246 9.85 1.77 -18.99
CA TYR A 246 9.43 0.37 -19.11
C TYR A 246 7.96 0.17 -19.49
N LEU A 247 7.09 1.14 -19.20
CA LEU A 247 5.65 1.09 -19.50
C LEU A 247 5.24 2.11 -20.56
N GLY A 248 6.17 2.94 -21.06
CA GLY A 248 5.89 3.98 -22.05
C GLY A 248 5.01 5.13 -21.55
N ARG A 249 4.81 5.26 -20.23
CA ARG A 249 3.98 6.30 -19.62
C ARG A 249 4.40 6.65 -18.20
N THR A 250 3.97 7.82 -17.74
CA THR A 250 4.28 8.31 -16.40
C THR A 250 3.24 7.80 -15.40
N VAL A 251 3.70 7.04 -14.41
CA VAL A 251 2.89 6.55 -13.28
C VAL A 251 3.52 7.09 -12.01
N PHE A 252 2.69 7.68 -11.15
CA PHE A 252 3.11 8.20 -9.86
C PHE A 252 2.73 7.25 -8.72
N ILE A 253 3.39 7.42 -7.59
CA ILE A 253 3.03 6.70 -6.37
C ILE A 253 1.80 7.39 -5.75
N ASP A 254 0.83 6.61 -5.28
CA ASP A 254 -0.25 7.14 -4.44
C ASP A 254 0.30 7.69 -3.11
N THR A 255 0.44 9.01 -3.07
CA THR A 255 0.93 9.75 -1.89
C THR A 255 0.00 9.61 -0.69
N GLN A 256 -1.29 9.26 -0.86
CA GLN A 256 -2.20 9.06 0.25
C GLN A 256 -1.74 7.93 1.19
N ILE A 257 -1.14 6.87 0.64
CA ILE A 257 -0.57 5.79 1.45
C ILE A 257 0.52 6.36 2.38
N ALA A 258 1.35 7.29 1.89
CA ALA A 258 2.38 7.92 2.70
C ALA A 258 1.81 8.81 3.82
N TYR A 259 0.77 9.58 3.51
CA TYR A 259 0.06 10.39 4.52
C TYR A 259 -0.62 9.54 5.59
N ARG A 260 -1.23 8.41 5.21
CA ARG A 260 -1.84 7.47 6.17
C ARG A 260 -0.80 6.89 7.12
N VAL A 261 0.36 6.49 6.62
CA VAL A 261 1.48 5.99 7.46
C VAL A 261 1.94 7.05 8.44
N MET A 262 2.11 8.30 8.02
CA MET A 262 2.47 9.38 8.94
C MET A 262 1.40 9.58 10.02
N GLY A 263 0.12 9.55 9.65
CA GLY A 263 -0.97 9.61 10.61
C GLY A 263 -0.85 8.54 11.69
N VAL A 264 -0.57 7.29 11.30
CA VAL A 264 -0.33 6.18 12.23
C VAL A 264 0.90 6.44 13.10
N MET A 265 2.00 6.93 12.53
CA MET A 265 3.23 7.23 13.29
C MET A 265 3.03 8.35 14.31
N CYS A 266 2.25 9.39 13.98
CA CYS A 266 1.88 10.44 14.93
C CYS A 266 1.01 9.91 16.08
N ILE A 267 0.08 9.00 15.79
CA ILE A 267 -0.73 8.33 16.82
C ILE A 267 0.16 7.49 17.75
N LEU A 268 1.09 6.70 17.19
CA LEU A 268 2.05 5.91 17.97
C LEU A 268 2.97 6.80 18.82
N ALA A 269 3.40 7.95 18.29
CA ALA A 269 4.16 8.93 19.03
C ALA A 269 3.37 9.46 20.24
N ALA A 270 2.13 9.89 20.04
CA ALA A 270 1.26 10.37 21.12
C ALA A 270 0.98 9.26 22.16
N ALA A 271 0.64 8.05 21.70
CA ALA A 271 0.37 6.91 22.57
C ALA A 271 1.60 6.55 23.42
N SER A 272 2.78 6.46 22.82
CA SER A 272 4.03 6.16 23.54
C SER A 272 4.38 7.22 24.59
N TYR A 273 4.12 8.50 24.30
CA TYR A 273 4.29 9.59 25.26
C TYR A 273 3.33 9.43 26.46
N VAL A 274 2.04 9.19 26.21
CA VAL A 274 1.03 9.03 27.26
C VAL A 274 1.32 7.81 28.14
N ILE A 275 1.66 6.67 27.54
CA ILE A 275 1.97 5.42 28.26
C ILE A 275 3.18 5.62 29.18
N THR A 276 4.26 6.22 28.66
CA THR A 276 5.47 6.48 29.46
C THR A 276 5.27 7.55 30.53
N LEU A 277 4.34 8.50 30.33
CA LEU A 277 3.91 9.46 31.33
C LEU A 277 3.21 8.77 32.50
N ILE A 278 2.20 7.94 32.21
CA ILE A 278 1.44 7.17 33.22
C ILE A 278 2.38 6.24 33.99
N TYR A 279 3.23 5.49 33.27
CA TYR A 279 4.21 4.61 33.90
C TYR A 279 5.14 5.37 34.86
N GLY A 280 5.61 6.56 34.45
CA GLY A 280 6.42 7.42 35.30
C GLY A 280 5.70 7.89 36.57
N MET A 281 4.40 8.16 36.51
CA MET A 281 3.60 8.53 37.70
C MET A 281 3.43 7.36 38.66
N VAL A 282 3.13 6.16 38.13
CA VAL A 282 2.95 4.95 38.95
C VAL A 282 4.25 4.56 39.66
N VAL A 283 5.39 4.60 38.95
CA VAL A 283 6.69 4.28 39.54
C VAL A 283 7.09 5.30 40.61
N LYS A 284 6.76 6.58 40.41
CA LYS A 284 7.04 7.64 41.39
C LYS A 284 6.18 7.51 42.65
N ASN A 285 4.93 7.06 42.54
CA ASN A 285 4.04 6.84 43.69
C ASN A 285 4.36 5.58 44.50
N ARG A 286 5.25 4.70 44.02
CA ARG A 286 5.68 3.47 44.73
C ARG A 286 7.01 3.63 45.49
N ARG A 287 7.64 4.80 45.44
CA ARG A 287 8.84 5.14 46.22
C ARG A 287 8.50 6.21 47.24
#